data_AF-A0A6U1X2Z4-F1
#
_entry.id   AF-A0A6U1X2Z4-F1
#
_cell.length_a   1.000
_cell.length_b   1.000
_cell.length_c   1.000
_cell.angle_alpha   90.00
_cell.angle_beta   90.00
_cell.angle_gamma   90.00
#
_symmetry.space_group_name_H-M   'P 1'
#
loop_
_entity.id
_entity.type
_entity.pdbx_description
1 polymer ?
#
loop_
_entity_poly.entity_id
_entity_poly.type
_entity_poly.pdbx_seq_one_letter_code
_entity_poly.pdbx_strand_id
1 'polypeptide(L)'
;MARRELAEETQRFIRNCPEQEINVAIMKGDVEWVEELLSKDVNINVQAFAYHHKYHEPVQIASELGHVDILRLLLSEPDVDVNATIGYETALSNAVRNGHNEVVEILLKDERIQVNQNKGVALFTACESNKLDAVRLLLQHPDIDPNLEYDSNSPLMIACEKGYIEVV
;
A
#
# COMPACT_ATOMS: atom_id res chain seq x y z
N MET A 1 15.68 -8.24 27.84
CA MET A 1 16.72 -7.28 27.41
C MET A 1 16.41 -6.78 26.01
N ALA A 2 16.31 -7.65 24.99
CA ALA A 2 15.97 -7.26 23.61
C ALA A 2 14.75 -6.33 23.41
N ARG A 3 13.62 -6.56 24.11
CA ARG A 3 12.43 -5.68 23.99
C ARG A 3 12.63 -4.27 24.57
N ARG A 4 13.53 -4.09 25.54
CA ARG A 4 13.86 -2.75 26.10
C ARG A 4 14.85 -2.03 25.20
N GLU A 5 15.86 -2.73 24.70
CA GLU A 5 16.85 -2.17 23.77
C GLU A 5 16.19 -1.69 22.47
N LEU A 6 15.27 -2.48 21.89
CA LEU A 6 14.53 -2.07 20.70
C LEU A 6 13.65 -0.83 20.94
N ALA A 7 13.04 -0.71 22.12
CA ALA A 7 12.23 0.45 22.48
C ALA A 7 13.08 1.72 22.63
N GLU A 8 14.27 1.60 23.24
CA GLU A 8 15.23 2.71 23.38
C GLU A 8 15.80 3.16 22.04
N GLU A 9 16.13 2.22 21.14
CA GLU A 9 16.58 2.51 19.78
C GLU A 9 15.49 3.22 18.96
N THR A 10 14.25 2.74 19.05
CA THR A 10 13.10 3.36 18.39
C THR A 10 12.88 4.79 18.89
N GLN A 11 12.92 5.00 20.21
CA GLN A 11 12.80 6.34 20.81
C GLN A 11 13.96 7.27 20.42
N ARG A 12 15.17 6.73 20.30
CA ARG A 12 16.34 7.49 19.86
C ARG A 12 16.23 7.89 18.39
N PHE A 13 15.71 7.00 17.54
CA PHE A 13 15.44 7.28 16.13
C PHE A 13 14.39 8.38 15.97
N ILE A 14 13.23 8.21 16.61
CA ILE A 14 12.14 9.20 16.63
C ILE A 14 12.64 10.57 17.10
N ARG A 15 13.44 10.63 18.17
CA ARG A 15 14.00 11.90 18.66
C ARG A 15 14.80 12.65 17.60
N ASN A 16 15.43 11.94 16.67
CA ASN A 16 16.23 12.55 15.60
C ASN A 16 15.41 12.84 14.33
N CYS A 17 14.26 12.18 14.15
CA CYS A 17 13.37 12.31 13.00
C CYS A 17 11.90 12.26 13.47
N PRO A 18 11.38 13.28 14.19
CA PRO A 18 10.04 13.26 14.75
C PRO A 18 8.93 13.15 13.71
N GLU A 19 9.18 13.60 12.47
CA GLU A 19 8.29 13.42 11.33
C GLU A 19 8.02 11.94 11.00
N GLN A 20 8.89 11.02 11.45
CA GLN A 20 8.76 9.58 11.22
C GLN A 20 7.91 8.87 12.29
N GLU A 21 7.42 9.57 13.32
CA GLU A 21 6.60 8.98 14.38
C GLU A 21 5.38 8.24 13.83
N ILE A 22 4.71 8.83 12.83
CA ILE A 22 3.54 8.22 12.19
C ILE A 22 3.89 6.91 11.50
N ASN A 23 5.03 6.85 10.80
CA ASN A 23 5.49 5.62 10.14
C ASN A 23 5.79 4.51 11.16
N VAL A 24 6.40 4.86 12.31
CA VAL A 24 6.66 3.89 13.37
C VAL A 24 5.37 3.37 14.00
N ALA A 25 4.38 4.24 14.24
CA ALA A 25 3.08 3.85 14.76
C ALA A 25 2.37 2.89 13.79
N ILE A 26 2.39 3.21 12.49
CA ILE A 26 1.81 2.38 11.42
C ILE A 26 2.50 1.02 11.33
N MET A 27 3.84 0.97 11.34
CA MET A 27 4.60 -0.28 11.29
C MET A 27 4.33 -1.20 12.48
N LYS A 28 3.93 -0.64 13.63
CA LYS A 28 3.54 -1.39 14.82
C LYS A 28 2.07 -1.81 14.81
N GLY A 29 1.26 -1.28 13.89
CA GLY A 29 -0.18 -1.46 13.89
C GLY A 29 -0.88 -0.77 15.06
N ASP A 30 -0.27 0.29 15.63
CA ASP A 30 -0.80 1.00 16.82
C ASP A 30 -1.83 2.05 16.37
N VAL A 31 -3.10 1.65 16.32
CA VAL A 31 -4.21 2.46 15.81
C VAL A 31 -4.39 3.71 16.65
N GLU A 32 -4.40 3.57 17.98
CA GLU A 32 -4.60 4.69 18.90
C GLU A 32 -3.47 5.72 18.80
N TRP A 33 -2.22 5.27 18.62
CA TRP A 33 -1.11 6.19 18.42
C TRP A 33 -1.18 6.89 17.06
N VAL A 34 -1.64 6.22 16.01
CA VAL A 34 -1.91 6.87 14.71
C VAL A 34 -2.98 7.95 14.85
N GLU A 35 -4.12 7.64 15.49
CA GLU A 35 -5.18 8.63 15.75
C GLU A 35 -4.67 9.84 16.53
N GLU A 36 -3.88 9.60 17.59
CA GLU A 36 -3.28 10.69 18.38
C GLU A 36 -2.37 11.57 17.53
N LEU A 37 -1.55 10.98 16.65
CA LEU A 37 -0.66 11.74 15.77
C LEU A 37 -1.42 12.55 14.73
N LEU A 38 -2.45 11.98 14.10
CA LEU A 38 -3.29 12.69 13.12
C LEU A 38 -3.96 13.91 13.74
N SER A 39 -4.32 13.86 15.04
CA SER A 39 -4.90 15.02 15.75
C SER A 39 -3.94 16.22 15.93
N LYS A 40 -2.65 16.05 15.64
CA LYS A 40 -1.58 17.05 15.89
C LYS A 40 -1.12 17.79 14.63
N ASP A 41 -1.88 17.76 13.54
CA ASP A 41 -1.53 18.41 12.26
C ASP A 41 -0.15 17.98 11.76
N VAL A 42 0.10 16.67 11.82
CA VAL A 42 1.35 16.06 11.34
C VAL A 42 1.33 15.94 9.82
N ASN A 43 2.51 16.00 9.19
CA ASN A 43 2.61 15.65 7.78
C ASN A 43 2.32 14.15 7.61
N ILE A 44 1.21 13.82 6.95
CA ILE A 44 0.78 12.44 6.69
C ILE A 44 1.47 11.79 5.48
N ASN A 45 2.17 12.55 4.63
CA ASN A 45 2.86 12.02 3.45
C ASN A 45 4.38 11.94 3.67
N VAL A 46 4.81 11.68 4.92
CA VAL A 46 6.23 11.58 5.26
C VAL A 46 6.80 10.28 4.71
N GLN A 47 7.75 10.42 3.79
CA GLN A 47 8.51 9.28 3.27
C GLN A 47 9.41 8.69 4.37
N ALA A 48 9.14 7.46 4.79
CA ALA A 48 9.99 6.67 5.68
C ALA A 48 10.97 5.83 4.90
N PHE A 49 12.21 5.72 5.40
CA PHE A 49 13.08 4.59 5.05
C PHE A 49 12.43 3.31 5.57
N ALA A 50 11.60 2.67 4.76
CA ALA A 50 10.96 1.41 5.10
C ALA A 50 11.85 0.24 4.64
N TYR A 51 11.41 -0.98 4.98
CA TYR A 51 12.12 -2.22 4.66
C TYR A 51 12.65 -2.22 3.21
N HIS A 52 13.82 -2.83 2.99
CA HIS A 52 14.45 -2.96 1.66
C HIS A 52 15.01 -1.68 1.01
N HIS A 53 15.37 -0.66 1.80
CA HIS A 53 16.03 0.58 1.32
C HIS A 53 15.18 1.42 0.35
N LYS A 54 13.86 1.39 0.52
CA LYS A 54 12.90 2.18 -0.25
C LYS A 54 12.17 3.16 0.67
N TYR A 55 11.71 4.26 0.09
CA TYR A 55 11.05 5.35 0.80
C TYR A 55 9.53 5.21 0.73
N HIS A 56 8.86 4.63 1.73
CA HIS A 56 7.41 4.42 1.70
C HIS A 56 6.66 5.53 2.44
N GLU A 57 5.54 5.97 1.87
CA GLU A 57 4.59 6.86 2.53
C GLU A 57 3.59 6.06 3.38
N PRO A 58 3.03 6.65 4.46
CA PRO A 58 2.07 6.00 5.36
C PRO A 58 1.03 5.12 4.70
N VAL A 59 0.38 5.60 3.63
CA VAL A 59 -0.67 4.83 2.92
C VAL A 59 -0.12 3.56 2.27
N GLN A 60 1.12 3.59 1.78
CA GLN A 60 1.77 2.43 1.17
C GLN A 60 2.18 1.42 2.25
N ILE A 61 2.67 1.87 3.41
CA ILE A 61 3.04 1.00 4.54
C ILE A 61 1.79 0.31 5.09
N ALA A 62 0.72 1.06 5.35
CA ALA A 62 -0.54 0.49 5.84
C ALA A 62 -1.12 -0.53 4.85
N SER A 63 -1.00 -0.25 3.54
CA SER A 63 -1.48 -1.16 2.49
C SER A 63 -0.63 -2.42 2.33
N GLU A 64 0.69 -2.30 2.47
CA GLU A 64 1.63 -3.41 2.43
C GLU A 64 1.49 -4.35 3.64
N LEU A 65 1.22 -3.79 4.82
CA LEU A 65 1.04 -4.55 6.07
C LEU A 65 -0.40 -5.02 6.30
N GLY A 66 -1.36 -4.56 5.50
CA GLY A 66 -2.76 -4.93 5.61
C GLY A 66 -3.50 -4.29 6.79
N HIS A 67 -3.03 -3.14 7.29
CA HIS A 67 -3.62 -2.45 8.42
C HIS A 67 -4.89 -1.68 8.01
N VAL A 68 -6.03 -2.37 8.01
CA VAL A 68 -7.34 -1.85 7.59
C VAL A 68 -7.76 -0.58 8.35
N ASP A 69 -7.73 -0.61 9.68
CA ASP A 69 -8.22 0.52 10.49
C ASP A 69 -7.34 1.76 10.30
N ILE A 70 -6.01 1.57 10.31
CA ILE A 70 -5.04 2.63 10.03
C ILE A 70 -5.25 3.19 8.63
N LEU A 71 -5.44 2.33 7.62
CA LEU A 71 -5.68 2.80 6.26
C LEU A 71 -6.94 3.67 6.19
N ARG A 72 -8.03 3.29 6.87
CA ARG A 72 -9.25 4.11 6.92
C ARG A 72 -8.99 5.47 7.56
N LEU A 73 -8.21 5.52 8.65
CA LEU A 73 -7.80 6.78 9.27
C LEU A 73 -7.01 7.65 8.30
N LEU A 74 -5.99 7.09 7.66
CA LEU A 74 -5.18 7.82 6.69
C LEU A 74 -6.02 8.36 5.53
N LEU A 75 -6.91 7.54 4.94
CA LEU A 75 -7.78 7.95 3.83
C LEU A 75 -8.82 9.00 4.23
N SER A 76 -9.16 9.12 5.52
CA SER A 76 -10.06 10.16 6.02
C SER A 76 -9.43 11.55 6.04
N GLU A 77 -8.10 11.63 6.00
CA GLU A 77 -7.38 12.90 5.91
C GLU A 77 -7.48 13.47 4.49
N PRO A 78 -7.79 14.77 4.34
CA PRO A 78 -7.98 15.38 3.03
C PRO A 78 -6.68 15.44 2.21
N ASP A 79 -5.55 15.60 2.89
CA ASP A 79 -4.24 15.85 2.27
C ASP A 79 -3.42 14.57 2.02
N VAL A 80 -3.96 13.39 2.33
CA VAL A 80 -3.28 12.11 2.05
C VAL A 80 -3.11 11.89 0.55
N ASP A 81 -1.90 11.56 0.10
CA ASP A 81 -1.66 11.13 -1.27
C ASP A 81 -1.91 9.62 -1.41
N VAL A 82 -3.16 9.23 -1.67
CA VAL A 82 -3.53 7.83 -1.89
C VAL A 82 -2.79 7.18 -3.07
N ASN A 83 -2.27 7.99 -3.99
CA ASN A 83 -1.56 7.54 -5.19
C ASN A 83 -0.05 7.65 -5.06
N ALA A 84 0.48 7.79 -3.83
CA ALA A 84 1.91 7.80 -3.56
C ALA A 84 2.62 6.60 -4.20
N THR A 85 3.78 6.87 -4.83
CA THR A 85 4.52 5.87 -5.61
C THR A 85 5.98 5.77 -5.24
N ILE A 86 6.52 4.55 -5.25
CA ILE A 86 7.96 4.30 -5.17
C ILE A 86 8.38 3.46 -6.37
N GLY A 87 9.10 4.09 -7.29
CA GLY A 87 9.30 3.46 -8.60
C GLY A 87 7.94 3.22 -9.25
N TYR A 88 7.55 1.95 -9.39
CA TYR A 88 6.25 1.56 -9.96
C TYR A 88 5.23 1.09 -8.91
N GLU A 89 5.61 1.00 -7.64
CA GLU A 89 4.77 0.45 -6.58
C GLU A 89 3.81 1.51 -6.05
N THR A 90 2.52 1.19 -6.06
CA THR A 90 1.43 1.98 -5.47
C THR A 90 0.86 1.27 -4.24
N ALA A 91 0.13 2.00 -3.38
CA ALA A 91 -0.62 1.41 -2.27
C ALA A 91 -1.50 0.22 -2.71
N LEU A 92 -2.23 0.38 -3.82
CA LEU A 92 -3.08 -0.66 -4.40
C LEU A 92 -2.28 -1.90 -4.81
N SER A 93 -1.13 -1.72 -5.50
CA SER A 93 -0.30 -2.85 -5.91
C SER A 93 0.36 -3.58 -4.73
N ASN A 94 0.71 -2.87 -3.66
CA ASN A 94 1.28 -3.46 -2.45
C ASN A 94 0.26 -4.34 -1.72
N ALA A 95 -0.98 -3.85 -1.60
CA ALA A 95 -2.07 -4.63 -1.03
C ALA A 95 -2.35 -5.91 -1.82
N VAL A 96 -2.40 -5.80 -3.16
CA VAL A 96 -2.59 -6.95 -4.07
C VAL A 96 -1.48 -7.97 -3.90
N ARG A 97 -0.21 -7.54 -3.94
CA ARG A 97 0.96 -8.42 -3.84
C ARG A 97 0.93 -9.24 -2.55
N ASN A 98 0.60 -8.59 -1.44
CA ASN A 98 0.53 -9.22 -0.12
C ASN A 98 -0.81 -9.95 0.15
N GLY A 99 -1.78 -9.85 -0.76
CA GLY A 99 -3.07 -10.55 -0.66
C GLY A 99 -4.05 -9.92 0.33
N HIS A 100 -3.90 -8.63 0.63
CA HIS A 100 -4.79 -7.88 1.52
C HIS A 100 -6.05 -7.42 0.80
N ASN A 101 -6.94 -8.36 0.47
CA ASN A 101 -8.15 -8.09 -0.32
C ASN A 101 -9.07 -7.03 0.29
N GLU A 102 -9.20 -6.97 1.63
CA GLU A 102 -10.00 -5.93 2.29
C GLU A 102 -9.41 -4.53 2.08
N VAL A 103 -8.08 -4.40 2.13
CA VAL A 103 -7.39 -3.15 1.78
C VAL A 103 -7.63 -2.79 0.31
N VAL A 104 -7.57 -3.78 -0.61
CA VAL A 104 -7.87 -3.57 -2.03
C VAL A 104 -9.28 -3.00 -2.19
N GLU A 105 -10.29 -3.59 -1.54
CA GLU A 105 -11.67 -3.09 -1.57
C GLU A 105 -11.82 -1.67 -1.02
N ILE A 106 -11.07 -1.32 0.03
CA ILE A 106 -11.09 0.03 0.61
C ILE A 106 -10.49 1.03 -0.36
N LEU A 107 -9.31 0.74 -0.91
CA LEU A 107 -8.64 1.62 -1.87
C LEU A 107 -9.47 1.82 -3.13
N LEU A 108 -10.13 0.77 -3.65
CA LEU A 108 -11.00 0.86 -4.83
C LEU A 108 -12.29 1.66 -4.59
N LYS A 109 -12.64 1.97 -3.34
CA LYS A 109 -13.79 2.82 -3.00
C LYS A 109 -13.41 4.29 -2.81
N ASP A 110 -12.12 4.62 -2.75
CA ASP A 110 -11.66 6.00 -2.62
C ASP A 110 -11.73 6.70 -3.98
N GLU A 111 -12.52 7.75 -4.12
CA GLU A 111 -12.73 8.45 -5.41
C GLU A 111 -11.45 9.07 -5.99
N ARG A 112 -10.39 9.24 -5.17
CA ARG A 112 -9.11 9.81 -5.60
C ARG A 112 -8.18 8.75 -6.22
N ILE A 113 -8.50 7.46 -6.09
CA ILE A 113 -7.60 6.37 -6.52
C ILE A 113 -7.41 6.35 -8.04
N GLN A 114 -6.16 6.26 -8.48
CA GLN A 114 -5.81 6.06 -9.89
C GLN A 114 -5.59 4.57 -10.15
N VAL A 115 -6.67 3.83 -10.42
CA VAL A 115 -6.64 2.36 -10.54
C VAL A 115 -5.71 1.82 -11.65
N ASN A 116 -5.45 2.62 -12.69
CA ASN A 116 -4.55 2.30 -13.80
C ASN A 116 -3.16 2.94 -13.68
N GLN A 117 -2.82 3.51 -12.52
CA GLN A 117 -1.51 4.13 -12.29
C GLN A 117 -0.37 3.16 -12.61
N ASN A 118 0.75 3.69 -13.12
CA ASN A 118 1.92 2.91 -13.51
C ASN A 118 1.61 1.79 -14.51
N LYS A 119 0.73 2.07 -15.47
CA LYS A 119 0.27 1.14 -16.52
C LYS A 119 -0.49 -0.07 -15.96
N GLY A 120 -1.37 0.15 -14.98
CA GLY A 120 -2.18 -0.92 -14.40
C GLY A 120 -1.38 -1.94 -13.60
N VAL A 121 -0.30 -1.49 -12.94
CA VAL A 121 0.62 -2.35 -12.17
C VAL A 121 -0.09 -3.22 -11.14
N ALA A 122 -1.21 -2.76 -10.57
CA ALA A 122 -2.00 -3.54 -9.62
C ALA A 122 -2.60 -4.80 -10.26
N LEU A 123 -3.26 -4.66 -11.42
CA LEU A 123 -3.82 -5.81 -12.13
C LEU A 123 -2.73 -6.72 -12.70
N PHE A 124 -1.65 -6.13 -13.23
CA PHE A 124 -0.47 -6.91 -13.63
C PHE A 124 0.07 -7.76 -12.47
N THR A 125 0.26 -7.16 -11.29
CA THR A 125 0.74 -7.87 -10.09
C THR A 125 -0.22 -8.99 -9.65
N ALA A 126 -1.54 -8.75 -9.72
CA ALA A 126 -2.54 -9.75 -9.38
C ALA A 126 -2.43 -10.99 -10.29
N CYS A 127 -2.30 -10.76 -11.60
CA CYS A 127 -2.10 -11.81 -12.58
C CYS A 127 -0.73 -12.50 -12.44
N GLU A 128 0.35 -11.73 -12.26
CA GLU A 128 1.70 -12.25 -12.09
C GLU A 128 1.85 -13.14 -10.83
N SER A 129 1.07 -12.86 -9.80
CA SER A 129 1.14 -13.53 -8.49
C SER A 129 0.01 -14.53 -8.23
N ASN A 130 -0.77 -14.89 -9.26
CA ASN A 130 -1.93 -15.80 -9.17
C ASN A 130 -2.95 -15.42 -8.07
N LYS A 131 -3.24 -14.12 -7.92
CA LYS A 131 -4.17 -13.61 -6.90
C LYS A 131 -5.58 -13.51 -7.46
N LEU A 132 -6.25 -14.65 -7.65
CA LEU A 132 -7.58 -14.73 -8.29
C LEU A 132 -8.60 -13.76 -7.68
N ASP A 133 -8.69 -13.67 -6.35
CA ASP A 133 -9.64 -12.77 -5.70
C ASP A 133 -9.33 -11.30 -5.99
N ALA A 134 -8.05 -10.91 -5.97
CA ALA A 134 -7.62 -9.56 -6.32
C ALA A 134 -7.92 -9.24 -7.79
N VAL A 135 -7.71 -10.19 -8.72
CA VAL A 135 -8.10 -10.03 -10.14
C VAL A 135 -9.60 -9.77 -10.24
N ARG A 136 -10.44 -10.54 -9.53
CA ARG A 136 -11.90 -10.35 -9.51
C ARG A 136 -12.30 -9.00 -8.95
N LEU A 137 -11.70 -8.58 -7.83
CA LEU A 137 -11.97 -7.29 -7.20
C LEU A 137 -11.58 -6.13 -8.12
N LEU A 138 -10.39 -6.18 -8.72
CA LEU A 138 -9.92 -5.14 -9.63
C LEU A 138 -10.82 -5.05 -10.87
N LEU A 139 -11.14 -6.16 -11.53
CA LEU A 139 -11.96 -6.16 -12.75
C LEU A 139 -13.43 -5.76 -12.51
N GLN A 140 -13.89 -5.68 -11.26
CA GLN A 140 -15.20 -5.10 -10.93
C GLN A 140 -15.20 -3.57 -10.94
N HIS A 141 -14.03 -2.93 -10.83
CA HIS A 141 -13.92 -1.48 -10.89
C HIS A 141 -14.05 -1.00 -12.35
N PRO A 142 -14.99 -0.09 -12.68
CA PRO A 142 -15.34 0.24 -14.06
C PRO A 142 -14.19 0.89 -14.85
N ASP A 143 -13.29 1.59 -14.16
CA ASP A 143 -12.18 2.30 -14.80
C ASP A 143 -10.93 1.44 -15.03
N ILE A 144 -10.89 0.19 -14.59
CA ILE A 144 -9.74 -0.69 -14.82
C ILE A 144 -9.62 -1.02 -16.31
N ASP A 145 -8.43 -0.77 -16.89
CA ASP A 145 -8.10 -1.21 -18.24
C ASP A 145 -7.26 -2.51 -18.18
N PRO A 146 -7.84 -3.67 -18.55
CA PRO A 146 -7.15 -4.96 -18.44
C PRO A 146 -6.08 -5.19 -19.52
N ASN A 147 -5.95 -4.30 -20.50
CA ASN A 147 -5.04 -4.47 -21.63
C ASN A 147 -3.76 -3.62 -21.51
N LEU A 148 -3.59 -2.87 -20.42
CA LEU A 148 -2.37 -2.08 -20.22
C LEU A 148 -1.15 -2.99 -20.12
N GLU A 149 -0.08 -2.62 -20.82
CA GLU A 149 1.15 -3.40 -20.85
C GLU A 149 2.17 -2.84 -19.86
N TYR A 150 2.66 -3.71 -18.98
CA TYR A 150 3.80 -3.46 -18.12
C TYR A 150 4.95 -4.38 -18.56
N ASP A 151 6.12 -3.81 -18.80
CA ASP A 151 7.29 -4.52 -19.33
C ASP A 151 6.98 -5.37 -20.59
N SER A 152 6.21 -4.80 -21.53
CA SER A 152 5.76 -5.46 -22.78
C SER A 152 4.82 -6.65 -22.61
N ASN A 153 4.28 -6.87 -21.39
CA ASN A 153 3.30 -7.90 -21.11
C ASN A 153 2.00 -7.30 -20.58
N SER A 154 0.87 -7.72 -21.14
CA SER A 154 -0.44 -7.47 -20.53
C SER A 154 -0.65 -8.39 -19.30
N PRO A 155 -1.55 -8.04 -18.38
CA PRO A 155 -1.96 -8.92 -17.28
C PRO A 155 -2.38 -10.32 -17.75
N LEU A 156 -3.05 -10.43 -18.89
CA LEU A 156 -3.44 -11.74 -19.45
C LEU A 156 -2.22 -12.51 -19.95
N MET A 157 -1.29 -11.86 -20.67
CA MET A 157 -0.08 -12.50 -21.19
C MET A 157 0.75 -13.12 -20.06
N ILE A 158 0.97 -12.38 -18.96
CA ILE A 158 1.77 -12.90 -17.83
C ILE A 158 1.06 -14.06 -17.11
N ALA A 159 -0.27 -14.03 -16.98
CA ALA A 159 -1.03 -15.15 -16.41
C ALA A 159 -0.96 -16.40 -17.30
N CYS A 160 -1.06 -16.23 -18.63
CA CYS A 160 -0.88 -17.32 -19.59
C CYS A 160 0.53 -17.89 -19.55
N GLU A 161 1.57 -17.04 -19.55
CA GLU A 161 2.97 -17.46 -19.49
C GLU A 161 3.26 -18.32 -18.25
N LYS A 162 2.68 -17.94 -17.10
CA LYS A 162 2.84 -18.67 -15.84
C LYS A 162 1.89 -19.86 -15.66
N GLY A 163 0.94 -20.07 -16.59
CA GLY A 163 0.00 -21.19 -16.56
C GLY A 163 -1.08 -21.07 -15.48
N TYR A 164 -1.47 -19.86 -15.10
CA TYR A 164 -2.49 -19.61 -14.08
C TYR A 164 -3.90 -19.71 -14.64
N ILE A 165 -4.34 -20.96 -14.85
CA ILE A 165 -5.59 -21.30 -15.54
C ILE A 165 -6.84 -20.67 -14.92
N GLU A 166 -6.88 -20.46 -13.60
CA GLU A 166 -8.05 -19.84 -12.96
C GLU A 166 -8.14 -18.33 -13.17
N VAL A 167 -7.00 -17.68 -13.49
CA VAL A 167 -6.91 -16.25 -13.77
C VAL A 167 -7.19 -15.93 -15.24
N VAL A 168 -6.81 -16.84 -16.16
CA VAL A 168 -7.04 -16.75 -17.61
C VAL A 168 -8.51 -16.97 -17.97
#